data_AF-A0A3N5QK23-F1
#
_entry.id   AF-A0A3N5QK23-F1
#
_cell.length_a   1.000
_cell.length_b   1.000
_cell.length_c   1.000
_cell.angle_alpha   90.00
_cell.angle_beta   90.00
_cell.angle_gamma   90.00
#
_symmetry.space_group_name_H-M   'P 1'
#
loop_
_entity.id
_entity.type
_entity.pdbx_description
1 polymer ?
#
loop_
_entity_poly.entity_id
_entity_poly.type
_entity_poly.pdbx_seq_one_letter_code
_entity_poly.pdbx_strand_id
1 'polypeptide(L)'
;MNATMDSEKNQNILLNRREYGELYDQFKWAGPAAARLGMEQRAAILTAIDSRVEYRFHHTKLVYQDLSPGCRLCGDGAWSCLFINNLCNGQCFFCPAEQTSKSEPATNGIPFPNPRDYIDYIKKFNFQGASISGGEPLLTFDRTLLFVDKIKKAFGSALYLWLYSNGLVADHEKLARLRDAGLDEIRFNLIASNYDLTKIKMAVDLIPAVTIEIPAAPDHAERLQRLVPELSDLGVRFLNLHQLRCTPHNAQAM
;
A
#
# COMPACT_ATOMS: atom_id res chain seq x y z
N MET A 1 -18.12 32.75 -7.93
CA MET A 1 -17.69 31.36 -7.64
C MET A 1 -17.26 30.60 -8.90
N ASN A 2 -17.93 30.74 -10.05
CA ASN A 2 -17.57 29.97 -11.27
C ASN A 2 -16.20 30.32 -11.89
N ALA A 3 -15.83 31.59 -12.00
CA ALA A 3 -14.57 31.98 -12.65
C ALA A 3 -13.31 31.43 -11.94
N THR A 4 -13.36 31.29 -10.61
CA THR A 4 -12.24 30.79 -9.79
C THR A 4 -12.08 29.28 -9.95
N MET A 5 -13.19 28.52 -10.01
CA MET A 5 -13.14 27.07 -10.23
C MET A 5 -12.66 26.70 -11.64
N ASP A 6 -13.05 27.49 -12.66
CA ASP A 6 -12.57 27.29 -14.03
C ASP A 6 -11.06 27.58 -14.14
N SER A 7 -10.56 28.55 -13.37
CA SER A 7 -9.13 28.84 -13.25
C SER A 7 -8.34 27.67 -12.65
N GLU A 8 -8.81 27.09 -11.54
CA GLU A 8 -8.17 25.94 -10.88
C GLU A 8 -8.18 24.69 -11.77
N LYS A 9 -9.32 24.40 -12.42
CA LYS A 9 -9.42 23.29 -13.36
C LYS A 9 -8.39 23.41 -14.48
N ASN A 10 -8.29 24.59 -15.12
CA ASN A 10 -7.35 24.81 -16.20
C ASN A 10 -5.90 24.71 -15.71
N GLN A 11 -5.61 25.20 -14.51
CA GLN A 11 -4.30 25.06 -13.90
C GLN A 11 -3.93 23.59 -13.67
N ASN A 12 -4.85 22.77 -13.15
CA ASN A 12 -4.64 21.34 -12.95
C ASN A 12 -4.42 20.59 -14.27
N ILE A 13 -5.17 20.94 -15.32
CA ILE A 13 -4.95 20.39 -16.67
C ILE A 13 -3.54 20.72 -17.18
N LEU A 14 -3.08 21.96 -17.00
CA LEU A 14 -1.73 22.38 -17.40
C LEU A 14 -0.63 21.69 -16.57
N LEU A 15 -0.86 21.46 -15.28
CA LEU A 15 0.05 20.69 -14.43
C LEU A 15 0.16 19.24 -14.91
N ASN A 16 -0.98 18.58 -15.16
CA ASN A 16 -0.99 17.21 -15.67
C ASN A 16 -0.34 17.13 -17.06
N ARG A 17 -0.63 18.05 -17.99
CA ARG A 17 0.05 18.09 -19.30
C ARG A 17 1.56 18.21 -19.16
N ARG A 18 2.05 18.99 -18.20
CA ARG A 18 3.49 19.10 -17.92
C ARG A 18 4.09 17.83 -17.32
N GLU A 19 3.37 17.17 -16.42
CA GLU A 19 3.84 15.94 -15.77
C GLU A 19 3.88 14.75 -16.75
N TYR A 20 2.85 14.59 -17.58
CA TYR A 20 2.70 13.42 -18.45
C TYR A 20 3.16 13.65 -19.90
N GLY A 21 3.44 14.89 -20.30
CA GLY A 21 3.89 15.22 -21.65
C GLY A 21 2.92 14.72 -22.72
N GLU A 22 3.46 14.05 -23.75
CA GLU A 22 2.68 13.48 -24.85
C GLU A 22 1.71 12.36 -24.42
N LEU A 23 1.97 11.68 -23.29
CA LEU A 23 1.08 10.64 -22.76
C LEU A 23 -0.25 11.23 -22.28
N TYR A 24 -0.28 12.51 -21.89
CA TYR A 24 -1.51 13.17 -21.43
C TYR A 24 -2.64 13.08 -22.45
N ASP A 25 -2.31 13.28 -23.73
CA ASP A 25 -3.29 13.27 -24.83
C ASP A 25 -3.70 11.86 -25.24
N GLN A 26 -3.00 10.83 -24.78
CA GLN A 26 -3.35 9.42 -24.97
C GLN A 26 -4.32 8.91 -23.91
N PHE A 27 -4.44 9.60 -22.76
CA PHE A 27 -5.36 9.21 -21.70
C PHE A 27 -6.81 9.39 -22.11
N LYS A 28 -7.64 8.42 -21.69
CA LYS A 28 -9.10 8.43 -21.86
C LYS A 28 -9.77 9.28 -20.77
N TRP A 29 -9.58 10.60 -20.84
CA TRP A 29 -10.20 11.53 -19.90
C TRP A 29 -11.73 11.43 -19.94
N ALA A 30 -12.36 11.33 -18.77
CA ALA A 30 -13.81 11.35 -18.69
C ALA A 30 -14.36 12.73 -19.11
N GLY A 31 -15.22 12.75 -20.12
CA GLY A 31 -15.98 13.96 -20.48
C GLY A 31 -17.01 14.32 -19.40
N PRO A 32 -17.58 15.54 -19.42
CA PRO A 32 -18.51 16.01 -18.38
C PRO A 32 -19.70 15.06 -18.12
N ALA A 33 -20.27 14.47 -19.18
CA ALA A 33 -21.37 13.52 -19.07
C ALA A 33 -20.96 12.21 -18.37
N ALA A 34 -19.80 11.63 -18.76
CA ALA A 34 -19.28 10.42 -18.14
C ALA A 34 -18.89 10.65 -16.68
N ALA A 35 -18.27 11.80 -16.37
CA ALA A 35 -17.93 12.19 -15.01
C ALA A 35 -19.18 12.33 -14.13
N ARG A 36 -20.25 12.99 -14.65
CA ARG A 36 -21.52 13.11 -13.94
C ARG A 36 -22.15 11.75 -13.66
N LEU A 37 -22.23 10.87 -14.68
CA LEU A 37 -22.75 9.51 -14.51
C LEU A 37 -21.95 8.73 -13.46
N GLY A 38 -20.62 8.80 -13.50
CA GLY A 38 -19.76 8.16 -12.51
C GLY A 38 -19.97 8.68 -11.08
N MET A 39 -20.20 9.99 -10.92
CA MET A 39 -20.52 10.58 -9.62
C MET A 39 -21.91 10.16 -9.12
N GLU A 40 -22.92 10.09 -9.99
CA GLU A 40 -24.25 9.58 -9.66
C GLU A 40 -24.20 8.10 -9.22
N GLN A 41 -23.48 7.27 -9.97
CA GLN A 41 -23.24 5.86 -9.62
C GLN A 41 -22.51 5.72 -8.28
N ARG A 42 -21.44 6.50 -8.06
CA ARG A 42 -20.72 6.53 -6.79
C ARG A 42 -21.64 6.90 -5.63
N ALA A 43 -22.46 7.95 -5.79
CA ALA A 43 -23.39 8.39 -4.77
C ALA A 43 -24.40 7.28 -4.43
N ALA A 44 -24.99 6.64 -5.45
CA ALA A 44 -25.92 5.53 -5.26
C ALA A 44 -25.28 4.35 -4.50
N ILE A 45 -24.05 3.97 -4.83
CA ILE A 45 -23.30 2.91 -4.12
C ILE A 45 -23.07 3.30 -2.66
N LEU A 46 -22.60 4.52 -2.41
CA LEU A 46 -22.34 5.00 -1.05
C LEU A 46 -23.62 5.01 -0.21
N THR A 47 -24.73 5.53 -0.74
CA THR A 47 -26.02 5.48 -0.06
C THR A 47 -26.47 4.05 0.23
N ALA A 48 -26.24 3.11 -0.69
CA ALA A 48 -26.63 1.71 -0.51
C ALA A 48 -25.83 0.98 0.58
N ILE A 49 -24.59 1.42 0.87
CA ILE A 49 -23.72 0.79 1.87
C ILE A 49 -23.57 1.61 3.15
N ASP A 50 -24.12 2.82 3.22
CA ASP A 50 -23.91 3.81 4.29
C ASP A 50 -24.12 3.22 5.69
N SER A 51 -25.19 2.44 5.88
CA SER A 51 -25.50 1.82 7.17
C SER A 51 -24.55 0.67 7.58
N ARG A 52 -23.61 0.29 6.72
CA ARG A 52 -22.69 -0.85 6.91
C ARG A 52 -21.23 -0.43 7.01
N VAL A 53 -20.93 0.84 6.75
CA VAL A 53 -19.56 1.34 6.68
C VAL A 53 -19.39 2.53 7.60
N GLU A 54 -18.16 2.73 8.04
CA GLU A 54 -17.75 3.93 8.75
C GLU A 54 -16.87 4.80 7.88
N TYR A 55 -17.04 6.11 8.00
CA TYR A 55 -16.24 7.12 7.31
C TYR A 55 -15.18 7.66 8.27
N ARG A 56 -13.92 7.26 8.09
CA ARG A 56 -12.77 7.71 8.88
C ARG A 56 -11.91 8.70 8.07
N PHE A 57 -11.03 9.42 8.76
CA PHE A 57 -10.00 10.31 8.18
C PHE A 57 -10.56 11.31 7.15
N HIS A 58 -11.25 12.35 7.66
CA HIS A 58 -11.91 13.38 6.85
C HIS A 58 -12.94 12.83 5.84
N HIS A 59 -13.64 11.77 6.23
CA HIS A 59 -14.66 11.10 5.40
C HIS A 59 -14.13 10.54 4.06
N THR A 60 -12.82 10.31 3.95
CA THR A 60 -12.20 9.79 2.73
C THR A 60 -11.96 8.28 2.78
N LYS A 61 -11.89 7.69 3.97
CA LYS A 61 -11.67 6.25 4.16
C LYS A 61 -12.96 5.55 4.58
N LEU A 62 -13.48 4.72 3.68
CA LEU A 62 -14.55 3.78 4.00
C LEU A 62 -13.98 2.59 4.74
N VAL A 63 -14.62 2.21 5.85
CA VAL A 63 -14.25 1.09 6.69
C VAL A 63 -15.43 0.15 6.80
N TYR A 64 -15.24 -1.11 6.44
CA TYR A 64 -16.19 -2.18 6.72
C TYR A 64 -15.64 -3.01 7.86
N GLN A 65 -16.39 -3.11 8.96
CA GLN A 65 -16.02 -3.76 10.22
C GLN A 65 -14.82 -3.14 10.94
N ASP A 66 -13.58 -3.35 10.48
CA ASP A 66 -12.38 -2.91 11.18
C ASP A 66 -11.25 -2.50 10.21
N LEU A 67 -10.29 -1.74 10.72
CA LEU A 67 -9.03 -1.39 10.07
C LEU A 67 -7.87 -2.15 10.71
N SER A 68 -6.84 -2.46 9.92
CA SER A 68 -5.59 -2.95 10.53
C SER A 68 -4.99 -1.86 11.43
N PRO A 69 -4.29 -2.23 12.53
CA PRO A 69 -3.59 -1.26 13.36
C PRO A 69 -2.67 -0.34 12.55
N GLY A 70 -1.97 -0.87 11.55
CA GLY A 70 -1.14 -0.06 10.65
C GLY A 70 -1.96 0.96 9.82
N CYS A 71 -3.16 0.60 9.37
CA CYS A 71 -4.04 1.55 8.66
C CYS A 71 -4.58 2.67 9.56
N ARG A 72 -4.87 2.37 10.84
CA ARG A 72 -5.21 3.41 11.82
C ARG A 72 -4.07 4.40 12.01
N LEU A 73 -2.88 3.87 12.31
CA LEU A 73 -1.68 4.69 12.53
C LEU A 73 -1.31 5.54 11.30
N CYS A 74 -1.50 5.02 10.09
CA CYS A 74 -1.33 5.77 8.85
C CYS A 74 -2.32 6.94 8.75
N GLY A 75 -3.61 6.68 8.99
CA GLY A 75 -4.64 7.73 8.95
C GLY A 75 -4.49 8.79 10.07
N ASP A 76 -3.95 8.40 11.23
CA ASP A 76 -3.65 9.29 12.35
C ASP A 76 -2.33 10.08 12.19
N GLY A 77 -1.54 9.77 11.14
CA GLY A 77 -0.24 10.40 10.93
C GLY A 77 0.85 9.97 11.93
N ALA A 78 0.67 8.83 12.60
CA ALA A 78 1.54 8.33 13.68
C ALA A 78 2.51 7.24 13.19
N TRP A 79 2.89 7.26 11.91
CA TRP A 79 3.66 6.21 11.26
C TRP A 79 4.81 6.73 10.37
N SER A 80 5.87 5.93 10.24
CA SER A 80 6.95 6.11 9.26
C SER A 80 7.09 4.93 8.29
N CYS A 81 7.15 5.22 6.98
CA CYS A 81 7.45 4.23 5.94
C CYS A 81 8.94 4.18 5.63
N LEU A 82 9.62 3.07 5.93
CA LEU A 82 10.99 2.83 5.50
C LEU A 82 11.00 2.04 4.19
N PHE A 83 11.50 2.65 3.12
CA PHE A 83 11.87 1.93 1.90
C PHE A 83 13.22 1.26 2.13
N ILE A 84 13.27 -0.07 2.29
CA ILE A 84 14.49 -0.81 2.67
C ILE A 84 15.49 -0.99 1.52
N ASN A 85 14.98 -0.89 0.30
CA ASN A 85 15.68 -0.96 -0.99
C ASN A 85 14.75 -0.38 -2.08
N ASN A 86 15.26 -0.25 -3.30
CA ASN A 86 14.47 0.02 -4.51
C ASN A 86 14.69 -1.09 -5.55
N LEU A 87 14.62 -2.36 -5.14
CA LEU A 87 14.89 -3.53 -5.95
C LEU A 87 13.68 -4.46 -5.92
N CYS A 88 13.06 -4.74 -7.06
CA CYS A 88 11.88 -5.60 -7.16
C CYS A 88 12.02 -6.61 -8.30
N ASN A 89 11.47 -7.81 -8.10
CA ASN A 89 11.36 -8.87 -9.10
C ASN A 89 9.99 -8.92 -9.79
N GLY A 90 9.05 -8.04 -9.39
CA GLY A 90 7.73 -7.91 -10.01
C GLY A 90 7.74 -6.91 -11.16
N GLN A 91 6.84 -7.11 -12.14
CA GLN A 91 6.63 -6.22 -13.28
C GLN A 91 5.17 -5.73 -13.32
N CYS A 92 4.73 -5.16 -12.21
CA CYS A 92 3.32 -4.79 -12.03
C CYS A 92 2.96 -3.54 -12.84
N PHE A 93 1.85 -3.57 -13.58
CA PHE A 93 1.37 -2.42 -14.35
C PHE A 93 1.12 -1.17 -13.50
N PHE A 94 0.87 -1.34 -12.20
CA PHE A 94 0.58 -0.26 -11.26
C PHE A 94 1.83 0.25 -10.50
N CYS A 95 3.02 -0.31 -10.73
CA CYS A 95 4.23 0.09 -9.99
C CYS A 95 4.53 1.57 -10.26
N PRO A 96 4.63 2.46 -9.26
CA PRO A 96 4.68 3.91 -9.52
C PRO A 96 6.06 4.41 -9.96
N ALA A 97 7.11 3.59 -9.85
CA ALA A 97 8.49 3.96 -10.13
C ALA A 97 9.33 2.72 -10.46
N GLU A 98 10.51 2.95 -11.05
CA GLU A 98 11.49 1.90 -11.31
C GLU A 98 12.05 1.32 -10.01
N GLN A 99 12.30 0.01 -10.01
CA GLN A 99 12.78 -0.75 -8.84
C GLN A 99 13.95 -1.67 -9.21
N THR A 100 15.05 -1.09 -9.71
CA THR A 100 16.23 -1.83 -10.20
C THR A 100 17.49 -1.67 -9.35
N SER A 101 17.43 -0.96 -8.22
CA SER A 101 18.61 -0.61 -7.42
C SER A 101 18.55 -1.11 -5.98
N LYS A 102 19.65 -1.67 -5.49
CA LYS A 102 19.83 -1.99 -4.06
C LYS A 102 20.19 -0.73 -3.26
N SER A 103 19.35 0.30 -3.36
CA SER A 103 19.51 1.57 -2.67
C SER A 103 19.65 1.41 -1.15
N GLU A 104 20.18 2.42 -0.48
CA GLU A 104 20.15 2.48 0.98
C GLU A 104 18.71 2.59 1.49
N PRO A 105 18.43 2.08 2.71
CA PRO A 105 17.14 2.31 3.34
C PRO A 105 16.88 3.80 3.50
N ALA A 106 15.66 4.25 3.22
CA ALA A 106 15.32 5.66 3.35
C ALA A 106 13.85 5.88 3.68
N THR A 107 13.57 7.00 4.36
CA THR A 107 12.20 7.54 4.47
C THR A 107 12.22 9.04 4.20
N ASN A 108 11.24 9.55 3.44
CA ASN A 108 11.15 10.97 3.08
C ASN A 108 12.45 11.57 2.51
N GLY A 109 13.22 10.78 1.75
CA GLY A 109 14.51 11.20 1.18
C GLY A 109 15.69 11.22 2.17
N ILE A 110 15.48 10.85 3.43
CA ILE A 110 16.52 10.75 4.46
C ILE A 110 17.03 9.31 4.50
N PRO A 111 18.35 9.06 4.31
CA PRO A 111 18.92 7.71 4.35
C PRO A 111 19.12 7.23 5.78
N PHE A 112 18.94 5.93 5.97
CA PHE A 112 19.12 5.20 7.23
C PHE A 112 19.91 3.92 6.97
N PRO A 113 21.23 3.98 6.70
CA PRO A 113 22.03 2.78 6.45
C PRO A 113 22.14 1.87 7.69
N ASN A 114 21.91 2.41 8.89
CA ASN A 114 21.90 1.69 10.15
C ASN A 114 20.52 1.73 10.83
N PRO A 115 20.00 0.60 11.36
CA PRO A 115 18.73 0.58 12.09
C PRO A 115 18.69 1.54 13.29
N ARG A 116 19.83 1.80 13.95
CA ARG A 116 19.89 2.69 15.12
C ARG A 116 19.42 4.10 14.77
N ASP A 117 19.86 4.64 13.65
CA ASP A 117 19.51 6.00 13.22
C ASP A 117 18.01 6.10 12.91
N TYR A 118 17.45 5.03 12.32
CA TYR A 118 16.01 4.95 12.06
C TYR A 118 15.19 4.83 13.35
N ILE A 119 15.67 4.08 14.33
CA ILE A 119 15.05 3.98 15.66
C ILE A 119 15.07 5.34 16.37
N ASP A 120 16.18 6.07 16.31
CA ASP A 120 16.29 7.41 16.90
C ASP A 120 15.35 8.40 16.18
N TYR A 121 15.18 8.27 14.85
CA TYR A 121 14.17 8.99 14.08
C TYR A 121 12.74 8.67 14.55
N ILE A 122 12.39 7.39 14.69
CA ILE A 122 11.07 6.96 15.22
C ILE A 122 10.79 7.60 16.58
N LYS A 123 11.77 7.56 17.50
CA LYS A 123 11.64 8.17 18.84
C LYS A 123 11.48 9.68 18.75
N LYS A 124 12.27 10.34 17.89
CA LYS A 124 12.27 11.80 17.73
C LYS A 124 10.91 12.34 17.31
N PHE A 125 10.21 11.61 16.45
CA PHE A 125 8.89 11.98 15.93
C PHE A 125 7.73 11.30 16.68
N ASN A 126 8.04 10.51 17.72
CA ASN A 126 7.06 9.77 18.51
C ASN A 126 6.12 8.91 17.64
N PHE A 127 6.67 8.26 16.61
CA PHE A 127 5.88 7.36 15.79
C PHE A 127 5.49 6.12 16.59
N GLN A 128 4.24 5.71 16.44
CA GLN A 128 3.65 4.53 17.07
C GLN A 128 3.61 3.32 16.12
N GLY A 129 3.84 3.57 14.83
CA GLY A 129 3.96 2.53 13.81
C GLY A 129 5.16 2.75 12.89
N ALA A 130 5.68 1.66 12.35
CA ALA A 130 6.61 1.70 11.23
C ALA A 130 6.21 0.65 10.20
N SER A 131 6.50 0.92 8.93
CA SER A 131 6.38 -0.09 7.90
C SER A 131 7.65 -0.24 7.11
N ILE A 132 7.90 -1.44 6.63
CA ILE A 132 8.99 -1.72 5.71
C ILE A 132 8.40 -1.96 4.32
N SER A 133 8.72 -1.07 3.41
CA SER A 133 8.37 -1.11 1.99
C SER A 133 9.66 -1.06 1.14
N GLY A 134 9.56 -0.69 -0.13
CA GLY A 134 10.69 -0.67 -1.06
C GLY A 134 10.25 -1.01 -2.47
N GLY A 135 11.16 -1.65 -3.20
CA GLY A 135 10.76 -2.62 -4.22
C GLY A 135 10.16 -3.86 -3.55
N GLU A 136 10.90 -4.96 -3.51
CA GLU A 136 10.55 -6.17 -2.76
C GLU A 136 11.49 -6.33 -1.55
N PRO A 137 10.99 -6.08 -0.31
CA PRO A 137 11.80 -6.22 0.90
C PRO A 137 12.44 -7.60 1.09
N LEU A 138 11.80 -8.67 0.60
CA LEU A 138 12.33 -10.03 0.73
C LEU A 138 13.51 -10.34 -0.20
N LEU A 139 13.81 -9.48 -1.20
CA LEU A 139 15.03 -9.61 -2.02
C LEU A 139 16.29 -9.16 -1.27
N THR A 140 16.15 -8.30 -0.26
CA THR A 140 17.24 -7.93 0.66
C THR A 140 16.98 -8.47 2.05
N PHE A 141 16.65 -9.77 2.14
CA PHE A 141 16.08 -10.36 3.34
C PHE A 141 16.90 -10.13 4.62
N ASP A 142 18.21 -10.36 4.61
CA ASP A 142 19.04 -10.17 5.81
C ASP A 142 19.02 -8.72 6.31
N ARG A 143 18.98 -7.74 5.39
CA ARG A 143 18.82 -6.33 5.73
C ARG A 143 17.44 -6.07 6.33
N THR A 144 16.39 -6.55 5.67
CA THR A 144 15.01 -6.42 6.14
C THR A 144 14.86 -7.01 7.55
N LEU A 145 15.33 -8.24 7.75
CA LEU A 145 15.28 -8.93 9.04
C LEU A 145 16.07 -8.19 10.12
N LEU A 146 17.27 -7.66 9.80
CA LEU A 146 18.05 -6.85 10.73
C LEU A 146 17.27 -5.62 11.20
N PHE A 147 16.59 -4.91 10.29
CA PHE A 147 15.77 -3.76 10.66
C PHE A 147 14.57 -4.18 11.52
N VAL A 148 13.83 -5.23 11.13
CA VAL A 148 12.71 -5.76 11.93
C VAL A 148 13.15 -6.10 13.35
N ASP A 149 14.21 -6.91 13.49
CA ASP A 149 14.74 -7.34 14.79
C ASP A 149 15.16 -6.15 15.67
N LYS A 150 15.89 -5.18 15.11
CA LYS A 150 16.38 -4.03 15.89
C LYS A 150 15.25 -3.10 16.30
N ILE A 151 14.27 -2.87 15.42
CA ILE A 151 13.08 -2.07 15.74
C ILE A 151 12.29 -2.75 16.86
N LYS A 152 11.96 -4.04 16.71
CA LYS A 152 11.18 -4.76 17.72
C LYS A 152 11.92 -4.95 19.04
N LYS A 153 13.24 -5.09 19.05
CA LYS A 153 14.04 -5.05 20.29
C LYS A 153 14.00 -3.70 20.99
N ALA A 154 13.93 -2.60 20.24
CA ALA A 154 13.91 -1.25 20.81
C ALA A 154 12.52 -0.84 21.36
N PHE A 155 11.44 -1.29 20.72
CA PHE A 155 10.08 -0.83 21.04
C PHE A 155 9.14 -1.92 21.57
N GLY A 156 9.42 -3.20 21.31
CA GLY A 156 8.54 -4.31 21.66
C GLY A 156 7.15 -4.15 21.05
N SER A 157 6.11 -4.35 21.87
CA SER A 157 4.70 -4.17 21.50
C SER A 157 4.24 -2.72 21.47
N ALA A 158 5.06 -1.77 21.93
CA ALA A 158 4.71 -0.34 21.92
C ALA A 158 4.72 0.27 20.50
N LEU A 159 5.34 -0.41 19.53
CA LEU A 159 5.36 -0.02 18.13
C LEU A 159 4.84 -1.16 17.26
N TYR A 160 3.84 -0.84 16.45
CA TYR A 160 3.27 -1.76 15.46
C TYR A 160 4.10 -1.73 14.17
N LEU A 161 4.62 -2.88 13.76
CA LEU A 161 5.53 -3.03 12.62
C LEU A 161 4.92 -3.94 11.55
N TRP A 162 4.83 -3.45 10.32
CA TRP A 162 4.35 -4.24 9.18
C TRP A 162 5.28 -4.20 7.98
N LEU A 163 5.18 -5.21 7.12
CA LEU A 163 6.00 -5.40 5.93
C LEU A 163 5.12 -5.50 4.69
N TYR A 164 5.49 -4.81 3.60
CA TYR A 164 4.89 -5.00 2.28
C TYR A 164 5.65 -6.05 1.47
N SER A 165 4.95 -6.89 0.72
CA SER A 165 5.57 -7.84 -0.21
C SER A 165 4.68 -8.17 -1.41
N ASN A 166 5.28 -8.43 -2.55
CA ASN A 166 4.65 -9.04 -3.72
C ASN A 166 4.48 -10.57 -3.55
N GLY A 167 5.11 -11.17 -2.54
CA GLY A 167 4.99 -12.58 -2.18
C GLY A 167 5.77 -13.57 -3.03
N LEU A 168 6.31 -13.18 -4.19
CA LEU A 168 6.92 -14.09 -5.17
C LEU A 168 8.10 -14.89 -4.59
N VAL A 169 8.90 -14.26 -3.73
CA VAL A 169 10.10 -14.86 -3.09
C VAL A 169 9.90 -15.15 -1.60
N ALA A 170 8.67 -15.06 -1.12
CA ALA A 170 8.32 -15.49 0.23
C ALA A 170 8.43 -17.01 0.35
N ASP A 171 8.97 -17.47 1.47
CA ASP A 171 9.04 -18.88 1.82
C ASP A 171 8.87 -19.03 3.34
N HIS A 172 8.77 -20.28 3.77
CA HIS A 172 8.47 -20.61 5.16
C HIS A 172 9.59 -20.13 6.09
N GLU A 173 10.86 -20.27 5.70
CA GLU A 173 11.99 -19.86 6.53
C GLU A 173 11.99 -18.34 6.73
N LYS A 174 11.81 -17.57 5.67
CA LYS A 174 11.75 -16.10 5.74
C LYS A 174 10.60 -15.63 6.63
N LEU A 175 9.41 -16.21 6.45
CA LEU A 175 8.23 -15.86 7.23
C LEU A 175 8.40 -16.23 8.71
N ALA A 176 8.94 -17.42 9.01
CA ALA A 176 9.22 -17.83 10.39
C ALA A 176 10.25 -16.91 11.06
N ARG A 177 11.33 -16.54 10.36
CA ARG A 177 12.34 -15.60 10.87
C ARG A 177 11.77 -14.20 11.11
N LEU A 178 10.86 -13.72 10.25
CA LEU A 178 10.15 -12.45 10.47
C LEU A 178 9.24 -12.50 11.69
N ARG A 179 8.48 -13.59 11.87
CA ARG A 179 7.68 -13.83 13.09
C ARG A 179 8.56 -13.79 14.33
N ASP A 180 9.67 -14.54 14.32
CA ASP A 180 10.56 -14.67 15.48
C ASP A 180 11.27 -13.34 15.80
N ALA A 181 11.49 -12.48 14.79
CA ALA A 181 11.97 -11.12 14.97
C ALA A 181 10.88 -10.14 15.48
N GLY A 182 9.62 -10.58 15.55
CA GLY A 182 8.49 -9.82 16.11
C GLY A 182 7.68 -9.02 15.10
N LEU A 183 7.69 -9.37 13.81
CA LEU A 183 6.82 -8.71 12.82
C LEU A 183 5.33 -8.88 13.20
N ASP A 184 4.56 -7.80 13.21
CA ASP A 184 3.15 -7.84 13.62
C ASP A 184 2.19 -8.11 12.45
N GLU A 185 2.51 -7.61 11.26
CA GLU A 185 1.67 -7.73 10.05
C GLU A 185 2.52 -7.87 8.79
N ILE A 186 2.04 -8.69 7.84
CA ILE A 186 2.54 -8.70 6.47
C ILE A 186 1.41 -8.39 5.50
N ARG A 187 1.69 -7.53 4.52
CA ARG A 187 0.75 -7.11 3.48
C ARG A 187 1.18 -7.64 2.14
N PHE A 188 0.35 -8.46 1.52
CA PHE A 188 0.60 -9.00 0.19
C PHE A 188 -0.19 -8.29 -0.89
N ASN A 189 0.46 -8.01 -2.02
CA ASN A 189 -0.22 -7.59 -3.23
C ASN A 189 -0.50 -8.79 -4.13
N LEU A 190 -1.75 -9.23 -4.19
CA LEU A 190 -2.15 -10.40 -4.98
C LEU A 190 -2.08 -10.18 -6.49
N ILE A 191 -2.17 -8.93 -6.97
CA ILE A 191 -2.06 -8.69 -8.41
C ILE A 191 -0.65 -9.07 -8.89
N ALA A 192 0.37 -8.78 -8.08
CA ALA A 192 1.76 -9.09 -8.38
C ALA A 192 2.05 -10.60 -8.50
N SER A 193 1.29 -11.44 -7.78
CA SER A 193 1.40 -12.90 -7.81
C SER A 193 0.36 -13.57 -8.71
N ASN A 194 -0.36 -12.80 -9.53
CA ASN A 194 -1.51 -13.29 -10.31
C ASN A 194 -2.54 -14.06 -9.44
N TYR A 195 -2.76 -13.57 -8.22
CA TYR A 195 -3.62 -14.12 -7.18
C TYR A 195 -3.30 -15.56 -6.79
N ASP A 196 -2.03 -15.95 -6.86
CA ASP A 196 -1.57 -17.18 -6.21
C ASP A 196 -1.66 -17.02 -4.68
N LEU A 197 -2.49 -17.84 -4.05
CA LEU A 197 -2.74 -17.85 -2.61
C LEU A 197 -1.77 -18.74 -1.83
N THR A 198 -0.87 -19.47 -2.49
CA THR A 198 0.06 -20.41 -1.84
C THR A 198 0.88 -19.72 -0.75
N LYS A 199 1.35 -18.50 -1.01
CA LYS A 199 2.15 -17.70 -0.07
C LYS A 199 1.31 -17.11 1.06
N ILE A 200 0.05 -16.79 0.78
CA ILE A 200 -0.91 -16.33 1.78
C ILE A 200 -1.19 -17.44 2.78
N LYS A 201 -1.51 -18.65 2.30
CA LYS A 201 -1.75 -19.85 3.11
C LYS A 201 -0.59 -20.14 4.06
N MET A 202 0.64 -19.98 3.58
CA MET A 202 1.83 -20.15 4.41
C MET A 202 2.00 -19.03 5.45
N ALA A 203 1.67 -17.78 5.09
CA ALA A 203 1.86 -16.64 5.97
C ALA A 203 0.81 -16.58 7.10
N VAL A 204 -0.44 -16.98 6.84
CA VAL A 204 -1.52 -16.96 7.86
C VAL A 204 -1.21 -17.88 9.04
N ASP A 205 -0.49 -18.98 8.80
CA ASP A 205 -0.06 -19.93 9.84
C ASP A 205 1.14 -19.41 10.67
N LEU A 206 1.84 -18.37 10.20
CA LEU A 206 3.11 -17.93 10.76
C LEU A 206 3.09 -16.49 11.31
N ILE A 207 2.48 -15.55 10.59
CA ILE A 207 2.49 -14.13 10.92
C ILE A 207 1.20 -13.76 11.65
N PRO A 208 1.24 -12.97 12.75
CA PRO A 208 0.05 -12.66 13.54
C PRO A 208 -1.10 -12.02 12.77
N ALA A 209 -0.79 -11.22 11.74
CA ALA A 209 -1.77 -10.68 10.82
C ALA A 209 -1.28 -10.72 9.37
N VAL A 210 -2.11 -11.27 8.50
CA VAL A 210 -1.94 -11.17 7.05
C VAL A 210 -3.02 -10.27 6.48
N THR A 211 -2.58 -9.31 5.67
CA THR A 211 -3.43 -8.34 5.00
C THR A 211 -3.22 -8.47 3.49
N ILE A 212 -4.29 -8.36 2.72
CA ILE A 212 -4.18 -8.14 1.28
C ILE A 212 -4.23 -6.63 1.04
N GLU A 213 -3.27 -6.10 0.29
CA GLU A 213 -3.27 -4.70 -0.13
C GLU A 213 -3.06 -4.61 -1.64
N ILE A 214 -4.08 -4.11 -2.34
CA ILE A 214 -4.10 -4.02 -3.80
C ILE A 214 -4.68 -2.68 -4.26
N PRO A 215 -4.24 -2.15 -5.41
CA PRO A 215 -4.90 -1.00 -6.01
C PRO A 215 -6.32 -1.37 -6.44
N ALA A 216 -7.24 -0.43 -6.27
CA ALA A 216 -8.57 -0.51 -6.87
C ALA A 216 -8.43 -0.32 -8.39
N ALA A 217 -8.46 -1.44 -9.12
CA ALA A 217 -8.39 -1.49 -10.57
C ALA A 217 -9.65 -2.22 -11.11
N PRO A 218 -10.45 -1.59 -12.00
CA PRO A 218 -11.73 -2.16 -12.46
C PRO A 218 -11.64 -3.58 -13.01
N ASP A 219 -10.60 -3.88 -13.81
CA ASP A 219 -10.38 -5.19 -14.45
C ASP A 219 -10.15 -6.33 -13.45
N HIS A 220 -9.88 -5.98 -12.19
CA HIS A 220 -9.66 -6.93 -11.11
C HIS A 220 -10.88 -7.10 -10.19
N ALA A 221 -11.92 -6.29 -10.35
CA ALA A 221 -13.04 -6.24 -9.41
C ALA A 221 -13.81 -7.57 -9.30
N GLU A 222 -14.17 -8.18 -10.43
CA GLU A 222 -14.93 -9.43 -10.45
C GLU A 222 -14.13 -10.59 -9.84
N ARG A 223 -12.85 -10.69 -10.18
CA ARG A 223 -11.95 -11.70 -9.61
C ARG A 223 -11.81 -11.53 -8.11
N LEU A 224 -11.60 -10.29 -7.65
CA LEU A 224 -11.48 -10.00 -6.23
C LEU A 224 -12.78 -10.34 -5.47
N GLN A 225 -13.94 -9.94 -5.99
CA GLN A 225 -15.24 -10.23 -5.35
C GLN A 225 -15.44 -11.72 -5.09
N ARG A 226 -15.03 -12.58 -6.04
CA ARG A 226 -15.09 -14.04 -5.88
C ARG A 226 -14.09 -14.58 -4.85
N LEU A 227 -12.94 -13.93 -4.69
CA LEU A 227 -11.88 -14.38 -3.79
C LEU A 227 -12.06 -13.92 -2.34
N VAL A 228 -12.83 -12.84 -2.08
CA VAL A 228 -13.01 -12.32 -0.71
C VAL A 228 -13.46 -13.39 0.30
N PRO A 229 -14.45 -14.26 0.01
CA PRO A 229 -14.82 -15.34 0.93
C PRO A 229 -13.67 -16.31 1.20
N GLU A 230 -12.95 -16.74 0.16
CA GLU A 230 -11.79 -17.64 0.33
C GLU A 230 -10.68 -16.99 1.16
N LEU A 231 -10.37 -15.70 0.94
CA LEU A 231 -9.39 -14.99 1.75
C LEU A 231 -9.80 -14.94 3.23
N SER A 232 -11.08 -14.69 3.49
CA SER A 232 -11.62 -14.71 4.85
C SER A 232 -11.49 -16.09 5.50
N ASP A 233 -11.86 -17.16 4.78
CA ASP A 233 -11.77 -18.55 5.27
C ASP A 233 -10.32 -18.98 5.53
N LEU A 234 -9.36 -18.45 4.76
CA LEU A 234 -7.92 -18.66 4.98
C LEU A 234 -7.37 -17.93 6.21
N GLY A 235 -8.12 -17.02 6.83
CA GLY A 235 -7.64 -16.24 7.97
C GLY A 235 -6.90 -14.95 7.57
N VAL A 236 -7.05 -14.47 6.34
CA VAL A 236 -6.67 -13.08 6.01
C VAL A 236 -7.51 -12.14 6.87
N ARG A 237 -6.83 -11.25 7.59
CA ARG A 237 -7.48 -10.39 8.60
C ARG A 237 -8.06 -9.12 8.00
N PHE A 238 -7.40 -8.57 6.98
CA PHE A 238 -7.76 -7.29 6.39
C PHE A 238 -7.60 -7.29 4.87
N LEU A 239 -8.46 -6.53 4.19
CA LEU A 239 -8.35 -6.22 2.77
C LEU A 239 -8.32 -4.70 2.59
N ASN A 240 -7.19 -4.21 2.11
CA ASN A 240 -6.96 -2.81 1.80
C ASN A 240 -7.07 -2.58 0.29
N LEU A 241 -8.05 -1.77 -0.09
CA LEU A 241 -8.15 -1.21 -1.43
C LEU A 241 -7.70 0.25 -1.41
N HIS A 242 -6.70 0.58 -2.20
CA HIS A 242 -6.20 1.94 -2.33
C HIS A 242 -6.44 2.49 -3.73
N GLN A 243 -6.53 3.82 -3.86
CA GLN A 243 -6.64 4.46 -5.15
C GLN A 243 -5.42 4.10 -6.00
N LEU A 244 -5.66 3.65 -7.24
CA LEU A 244 -4.59 3.47 -8.21
C LEU A 244 -4.03 4.85 -8.59
N ARG A 245 -2.71 5.01 -8.46
CA ARG A 245 -2.00 6.23 -8.82
C ARG A 245 -1.31 6.05 -10.16
N CYS A 246 -1.69 6.87 -11.12
CA CYS A 246 -0.93 7.04 -12.36
C CYS A 246 0.30 7.90 -12.07
N THR A 247 1.44 7.54 -12.65
CA THR A 247 2.71 8.26 -12.64
C THR A 247 3.31 8.20 -14.04
N PRO A 248 4.26 9.07 -14.40
CA PRO A 248 4.93 8.99 -15.69
C PRO A 248 5.57 7.61 -15.98
N HIS A 249 5.95 6.87 -14.93
CA HIS A 249 6.54 5.54 -15.07
C HIS A 249 5.52 4.46 -15.48
N ASN A 250 4.33 4.46 -14.87
CA ASN A 250 3.31 3.44 -15.14
C ASN A 250 2.24 3.86 -16.17
N ALA A 251 2.21 5.14 -16.56
CA ALA A 251 1.22 5.70 -17.47
C ALA A 251 1.07 4.93 -18.78
N GLN A 252 2.15 4.33 -19.30
CA GLN A 252 2.10 3.56 -20.55
C GLN A 252 1.57 2.13 -20.35
N ALA A 253 1.70 1.58 -19.13
CA ALA A 253 1.24 0.24 -18.79
C ALA A 253 -0.22 0.22 -18.29
N MET A 254 -0.79 1.40 -17.99
CA MET A 254 -2.17 1.63 -17.56
C MET A 254 -3.10 1.97 -18.73
#